data_AF-A0A7C7PBV4-F1
#
_entry.id   AF-A0A7C7PBV4-F1
#
_cell.length_a   1.000
_cell.length_b   1.000
_cell.length_c   1.000
_cell.angle_alpha   90.00
_cell.angle_beta   90.00
_cell.angle_gamma   90.00
#
_symmetry.space_group_name_H-M   'P 1'
#
loop_
_entity.id
_entity.type
_entity.pdbx_description
1 polymer ?
#
loop_
_entity_poly.entity_id
_entity_poly.type
_entity_poly.pdbx_seq_one_letter_code
_entity_poly.pdbx_strand_id
1 'polypeptide(L)'
;IGSVDSYSSMSFTLEKNQNINRDIIIRKLVELLYKRRDMDFKRGSFRAKGDILEIFPSHYEDRSWKISMFGDEIESIVEADPLTGEKISKLDHVRIFANSHYVTPKPTIKKALGQIKEDLRKQLIVFESEKKLLERQRLDERTTFDLEMIETTGSCSGIENYSRYLSGRKPGEPPPTLYEYIPEDSLLFIDESHITCSQIAGMYKGDYSRKSTLSQYGFRLPSCLDNRPLKREEWDAMRPQTIFVSATPGDYELNKTGGIFIEQVIRPTGLVDPPIEIRSTKHQIDNLIDECRNTINNGYRVMITTLTKKMAEDLSEYMHEEGLKVRYLHSDIDTLERISIIRDLRLGIFNILIGINLLREGLDIPECALVAILDADKEGYLRSKTSLIQTIGRAARNVDSKVLMYADNETKSMQSAIEETSRRRKKQLQYNKQHNITPLSIKKNIDEIIKSTAEQDHVTVDIANTKQLIGKDLDVHIKNLETQMNEFASKLEFEDAAQLRDEINRLKAKQMGLTKKALEYKK
;
A
#
# COMPACT_ATOMS: atom_id res chain seq x y z
N ILE A 1 -10.59 13.38 9.78
CA ILE A 1 -9.72 14.50 10.21
C ILE A 1 -10.61 15.60 10.81
N GLY A 2 -10.05 16.56 11.54
CA GLY A 2 -10.79 17.74 12.03
C GLY A 2 -11.11 18.73 10.90
N SER A 3 -11.94 19.74 11.17
CA SER A 3 -12.27 20.77 10.18
C SER A 3 -11.08 21.68 9.87
N VAL A 4 -11.04 22.19 8.63
CA VAL A 4 -9.99 23.10 8.13
C VAL A 4 -9.89 24.34 9.00
N ASP A 5 -11.02 24.95 9.36
CA ASP A 5 -11.08 26.15 10.19
C ASP A 5 -10.43 25.92 11.55
N SER A 6 -10.71 24.77 12.18
CA SER A 6 -10.14 24.42 13.48
C SER A 6 -8.63 24.17 13.36
N TYR A 7 -8.19 23.46 12.33
CA TYR A 7 -6.77 23.15 12.14
C TYR A 7 -5.95 24.41 11.80
N SER A 8 -6.47 25.25 10.89
CA SER A 8 -5.79 26.46 10.42
C SER A 8 -5.70 27.52 11.53
N SER A 9 -6.77 27.69 12.31
CA SER A 9 -6.82 28.65 13.43
C SER A 9 -5.92 28.28 14.60
N MET A 10 -5.53 27.01 14.72
CA MET A 10 -4.66 26.53 15.81
C MET A 10 -3.17 26.55 15.46
N SER A 11 -2.78 26.99 14.27
CA SER A 11 -1.37 27.22 13.95
C SER A 11 -0.88 28.56 14.52
N PHE A 12 0.42 28.66 14.83
CA PHE A 12 1.05 29.94 15.14
C PHE A 12 2.44 30.04 14.51
N THR A 13 2.83 31.27 14.19
CA THR A 13 4.14 31.59 13.62
C THR A 13 5.05 32.11 14.71
N LEU A 14 6.32 31.71 14.66
CA LEU A 14 7.41 32.31 15.42
C LEU A 14 8.34 33.00 14.44
N GLU A 15 8.69 34.24 14.73
CA GLU A 15 9.52 35.07 13.87
C GLU A 15 10.77 35.53 14.61
N LYS A 16 11.87 35.70 13.88
CA LYS A 16 13.09 36.30 14.41
C LYS A 16 12.80 37.73 14.89
N ASN A 17 13.38 38.11 16.02
CA ASN A 17 13.16 39.38 16.74
C ASN A 17 11.73 39.55 17.30
N GLN A 18 10.92 38.49 17.32
CA GLN A 18 9.60 38.54 17.97
C GLN A 18 9.78 38.62 19.48
N ASN A 19 9.14 39.60 20.11
CA ASN A 19 9.06 39.71 21.57
C ASN A 19 7.93 38.79 22.08
N ILE A 20 8.31 37.62 22.60
CA ILE A 20 7.44 36.61 23.16
C ILE A 20 8.16 35.83 24.26
N ASN A 21 7.53 35.73 25.43
CA ASN A 21 8.07 34.94 26.53
C ASN A 21 8.06 33.43 26.21
N ARG A 22 9.15 32.73 26.57
CA ARG A 22 9.33 31.29 26.33
C ARG A 22 8.18 30.43 26.88
N ASP A 23 7.65 30.75 28.06
CA ASP A 23 6.59 29.96 28.69
C ASP A 23 5.24 30.15 27.97
N ILE A 24 5.08 31.23 27.20
CA ILE A 24 3.93 31.39 26.29
C ILE A 24 4.09 30.42 25.11
N ILE A 25 5.27 30.32 24.51
CA ILE A 25 5.54 29.38 23.41
C ILE A 25 5.27 27.94 23.86
N ILE A 26 5.79 27.56 25.03
CA ILE A 26 5.60 26.24 25.61
C ILE A 26 4.10 25.94 25.83
N ARG A 27 3.33 26.89 26.36
CA ARG A 27 1.87 26.73 26.51
C ARG A 27 1.17 26.51 25.18
N LYS A 28 1.50 27.29 24.14
CA LYS A 28 0.95 27.10 22.79
C LYS A 28 1.31 25.74 22.18
N LEU A 29 2.54 25.26 22.42
CA LEU A 29 2.97 23.92 21.98
C LEU A 29 2.15 22.81 22.66
N VAL A 30 1.90 22.93 23.96
CA VAL A 30 1.07 21.97 24.70
C VAL A 30 -0.39 22.01 24.22
N GLU A 31 -0.93 23.19 23.91
CA GLU A 31 -2.26 23.34 23.29
C GLU A 31 -2.34 22.65 21.93
N LEU A 32 -1.23 22.62 21.19
CA LEU A 32 -1.10 21.87 19.93
C LEU A 32 -0.79 20.37 20.10
N LEU A 33 -0.87 19.84 21.32
CA LEU A 33 -0.56 18.46 21.69
C LEU A 33 0.90 18.03 21.44
N TYR A 34 1.85 18.97 21.43
CA TYR A 34 3.26 18.62 21.51
C TYR A 34 3.61 18.16 22.93
N LYS A 35 4.47 17.15 23.03
CA LYS A 35 4.92 16.61 24.31
C LYS A 35 6.30 17.15 24.66
N ARG A 36 6.51 17.60 25.90
CA ARG A 36 7.86 17.90 26.37
C ARG A 36 8.65 16.60 26.53
N ARG A 37 9.79 16.46 25.85
CA ARG A 37 10.68 15.29 25.92
C ARG A 37 12.14 15.72 25.89
N ASP A 38 12.77 15.77 27.07
CA ASP A 38 14.15 16.24 27.17
C ASP A 38 15.19 15.17 26.75
N MET A 39 14.89 13.88 26.92
CA MET A 39 15.78 12.75 26.56
C MET A 39 15.41 12.08 25.23
N ASP A 40 14.17 11.61 25.08
CA ASP A 40 13.65 10.96 23.86
C ASP A 40 13.09 11.99 22.89
N PHE A 41 13.96 12.76 22.23
CA PHE A 41 13.55 13.83 21.32
C PHE A 41 13.13 13.27 19.96
N LYS A 42 11.85 13.39 19.64
CA LYS A 42 11.25 12.81 18.43
C LYS A 42 10.15 13.68 17.84
N ARG A 43 9.66 13.32 16.66
CA ARG A 43 8.59 14.04 15.96
C ARG A 43 7.39 14.32 16.88
N GLY A 44 6.89 15.55 16.86
CA GLY A 44 5.75 15.96 17.70
C GLY A 44 6.11 16.22 19.17
N SER A 45 7.38 16.49 19.45
CA SER A 45 7.87 16.83 20.79
C SER A 45 8.70 18.12 20.78
N PHE A 46 8.92 18.67 21.98
CA PHE A 46 9.83 19.79 22.19
C PHE A 46 10.69 19.54 23.43
N ARG A 47 11.86 20.17 23.49
CA ARG A 47 12.72 20.23 24.68
C ARG A 47 13.17 21.64 24.94
N ALA A 48 13.37 21.97 26.22
CA ALA A 48 13.80 23.29 26.65
C ALA A 48 15.09 23.17 27.47
N LYS A 49 16.18 23.78 27.00
CA LYS A 49 17.50 23.78 27.64
C LYS A 49 18.00 25.22 27.77
N GLY A 50 17.86 25.80 28.96
CA GLY A 50 18.17 27.22 29.16
C GLY A 50 17.35 28.08 28.19
N ASP A 51 18.00 28.99 27.49
CA ASP A 51 17.34 29.91 26.55
C ASP A 51 17.07 29.30 25.18
N ILE A 52 17.33 28.00 25.00
CA ILE A 52 17.10 27.28 23.75
C ILE A 52 15.84 26.43 23.88
N LEU A 53 14.89 26.68 22.99
CA LEU A 53 13.72 25.83 22.77
C LEU A 53 13.92 25.07 21.46
N GLU A 54 13.91 23.75 21.52
CA GLU A 54 14.02 22.90 20.34
C GLU A 54 12.70 22.18 20.11
N ILE A 55 12.16 22.31 18.90
CA ILE A 55 10.85 21.83 18.50
C ILE A 55 11.04 20.87 17.34
N PHE A 56 10.52 19.65 17.46
CA PHE A 56 10.47 18.71 16.34
C PHE A 56 9.06 18.75 15.73
N PRO A 57 8.85 19.50 14.63
CA PRO A 57 7.53 19.66 14.03
C PRO A 57 6.92 18.33 13.57
N SER A 58 5.60 18.22 13.68
CA SER A 58 4.87 16.99 13.34
C SER A 58 4.89 16.60 11.86
N HIS A 59 5.22 17.54 10.98
CA HIS A 59 5.19 17.41 9.52
C HIS A 59 6.57 17.20 8.89
N TYR A 60 7.66 17.21 9.68
CA TYR A 60 9.01 16.85 9.21
C TYR A 60 9.43 15.49 9.73
N GLU A 61 10.31 14.81 9.00
CA GLU A 61 10.83 13.49 9.37
C GLU A 61 12.26 13.53 9.92
N ASP A 62 13.06 14.50 9.47
CA ASP A 62 14.52 14.54 9.66
C ASP A 62 15.05 15.92 10.12
N ARG A 63 14.16 16.84 10.48
CA ARG A 63 14.49 18.23 10.80
C ARG A 63 13.80 18.70 12.07
N SER A 64 14.56 19.34 12.95
CA SER A 64 14.06 20.10 14.11
C SER A 64 14.37 21.58 13.98
N TRP A 65 13.64 22.41 14.73
CA TRP A 65 13.90 23.84 14.83
C TRP A 65 14.45 24.18 16.20
N LYS A 66 15.61 24.81 16.22
CA LYS A 66 16.29 25.32 17.41
C LYS A 66 16.07 26.83 17.48
N ILE A 67 15.29 27.24 18.47
CA ILE A 67 14.90 28.63 18.72
C ILE A 67 15.74 29.12 19.89
N SER A 68 16.63 30.07 19.64
CA SER A 68 17.45 30.71 20.66
C SER A 68 16.79 31.99 21.12
N MET A 69 16.60 32.13 22.43
CA MET A 69 15.94 33.28 23.06
C MET A 69 16.98 34.15 23.77
N PHE A 70 16.72 35.44 23.89
CA PHE A 70 17.43 36.36 24.79
C PHE A 70 16.40 37.11 25.62
N GLY A 71 16.22 36.69 26.88
CA GLY A 71 15.08 37.14 27.69
C GLY A 71 13.75 36.75 27.04
N ASP A 72 12.97 37.74 26.62
CA ASP A 72 11.68 37.57 25.96
C ASP A 72 11.75 37.80 24.44
N GLU A 73 12.93 37.78 23.82
CA GLU A 73 13.09 37.99 22.37
C GLU A 73 13.65 36.74 21.67
N ILE A 74 13.12 36.40 20.50
CA ILE A 74 13.68 35.34 19.65
C ILE A 74 14.89 35.88 18.88
N GLU A 75 16.10 35.48 19.25
CA GLU A 75 17.34 35.93 18.60
C GLU A 75 17.58 35.21 17.26
N SER A 76 17.35 33.90 17.22
CA SER A 76 17.56 33.10 16.02
C SER A 76 16.71 31.84 15.97
N ILE A 77 16.34 31.46 14.74
CA ILE A 77 15.68 30.20 14.43
C ILE A 77 16.59 29.45 13.46
N VAL A 78 16.98 28.24 13.85
CA VAL A 78 17.90 27.40 13.09
C VAL A 78 17.27 26.04 12.87
N GLU A 79 17.23 25.59 11.63
CA GLU A 79 16.90 24.21 11.32
C GLU A 79 18.12 23.33 11.55
N ALA A 80 17.92 22.20 12.24
CA ALA A 80 18.98 21.28 12.61
C ALA A 80 18.56 19.82 12.47
N ASP A 81 19.56 18.94 12.34
CA ASP A 81 19.36 17.50 12.46
C ASP A 81 19.02 17.15 13.92
N PRO A 82 17.90 16.47 14.21
CA PRO A 82 17.46 16.18 15.57
C PRO A 82 18.37 15.20 16.33
N LEU A 83 19.18 14.40 15.61
CA LEU A 83 20.09 13.40 16.16
C LEU A 83 21.49 13.97 16.36
N THR A 84 22.08 14.57 15.32
CA THR A 84 23.47 15.08 15.36
C THR A 84 23.57 16.49 15.91
N GLY A 85 22.49 17.28 15.81
CA GLY A 85 22.49 18.70 16.14
C GLY A 85 23.19 19.59 15.11
N GLU A 86 23.56 19.04 13.95
CA GLU A 86 24.15 19.78 12.84
C GLU A 86 23.18 20.85 12.33
N LYS A 87 23.68 22.08 12.15
CA LYS A 87 22.88 23.21 11.69
C LYS A 87 22.80 23.17 10.16
N ILE A 88 21.59 23.24 9.62
CA ILE A 88 21.33 23.08 8.19
C ILE A 88 21.01 24.44 7.57
N SER A 89 20.03 25.14 8.11
CA SER A 89 19.57 26.41 7.57
C SER A 89 19.22 27.40 8.69
N LYS A 90 19.38 28.69 8.43
CA LYS A 90 18.85 29.77 9.29
C LYS A 90 17.51 30.22 8.71
N LEU A 91 16.51 30.36 9.56
CA LEU A 91 15.15 30.73 9.17
C LEU A 91 14.77 32.06 9.82
N ASP A 92 14.06 32.91 9.08
CA ASP A 92 13.52 34.16 9.62
C ASP A 92 12.19 33.93 10.35
N HIS A 93 11.45 32.89 9.98
CA HIS A 93 10.21 32.50 10.64
C HIS A 93 9.93 31.00 10.48
N VAL A 94 9.14 30.44 11.40
CA VAL A 94 8.61 29.07 11.31
C VAL A 94 7.13 29.06 11.68
N ARG A 95 6.34 28.27 10.95
CA ARG A 95 4.92 28.07 11.26
C ARG A 95 4.71 26.70 11.88
N ILE A 96 4.19 26.68 13.11
CA ILE A 96 3.95 25.46 13.86
C ILE A 96 2.49 25.05 13.68
N PHE A 97 2.30 23.83 13.17
CA PHE A 97 1.00 23.19 13.03
C PHE A 97 0.74 22.21 14.18
N ALA A 98 -0.54 21.90 14.39
CA ALA A 98 -0.97 20.94 15.40
C ALA A 98 -0.30 19.57 15.25
N ASN A 99 0.02 18.92 16.37
CA ASN A 99 0.59 17.58 16.39
C ASN A 99 -0.46 16.48 16.09
N SER A 100 -1.74 16.86 15.97
CA SER A 100 -2.83 15.96 15.61
C SER A 100 -3.82 16.67 14.69
N HIS A 101 -4.40 15.93 13.74
CA HIS A 101 -5.48 16.43 12.90
C HIS A 101 -6.83 16.51 13.64
N TYR A 102 -6.91 16.03 14.88
CA TYR A 102 -8.12 16.11 15.73
C TYR A 102 -8.00 17.13 16.87
N VAL A 103 -6.95 17.95 16.88
CA VAL A 103 -6.86 19.06 17.86
C VAL A 103 -8.11 19.92 17.70
N THR A 104 -8.75 20.21 18.83
CA THR A 104 -10.02 20.91 18.91
C THR A 104 -9.90 21.98 20.01
N PRO A 105 -10.40 23.22 19.82
CA PRO A 105 -10.31 24.25 20.84
C PRO A 105 -11.07 23.87 22.12
N LYS A 106 -10.58 24.29 23.29
CA LYS A 106 -11.20 23.99 24.60
C LYS A 106 -12.71 24.31 24.67
N PRO A 107 -13.22 25.45 24.14
CA PRO A 107 -14.66 25.73 24.14
C PRO A 107 -15.47 24.68 23.38
N THR A 108 -14.96 24.21 22.25
CA THR A 108 -15.58 23.17 21.42
C THR A 108 -15.56 21.82 22.14
N ILE A 109 -14.46 21.47 22.82
CA ILE A 109 -14.38 20.27 23.66
C ILE A 109 -15.45 20.30 24.76
N LYS A 110 -15.59 21.42 25.48
CA LYS A 110 -16.59 21.55 26.56
C LYS A 110 -18.02 21.36 26.05
N LYS A 111 -18.33 21.91 24.87
CA LYS A 111 -19.63 21.72 24.22
C LYS A 111 -19.83 20.24 23.82
N ALA A 112 -18.81 19.62 23.22
CA ALA A 112 -18.84 18.22 22.80
C ALA A 112 -19.08 17.27 24.00
N LEU A 113 -18.38 17.49 25.12
CA LEU A 113 -18.57 16.70 26.34
C LEU A 113 -20.03 16.70 26.83
N GLY A 114 -20.70 17.87 26.77
CA GLY A 114 -22.12 17.98 27.13
C GLY A 114 -23.02 17.15 26.21
N GLN A 115 -22.80 17.25 24.90
CA GLN A 115 -23.57 16.50 23.89
C GLN A 115 -23.34 14.99 24.00
N ILE A 116 -22.10 14.55 24.22
CA ILE A 116 -21.76 13.13 24.39
C ILE A 116 -22.44 12.57 25.64
N LYS A 117 -22.43 13.32 26.76
CA LYS A 117 -23.12 12.92 28.00
C LYS A 117 -24.64 12.79 27.78
N GLU A 118 -25.24 13.66 26.98
CA GLU A 118 -26.66 13.60 26.65
C GLU A 118 -26.99 12.37 25.79
N ASP A 119 -26.25 12.14 24.72
CA ASP A 119 -26.45 10.99 23.83
C ASP A 119 -26.17 9.66 24.55
N LEU A 120 -25.20 9.62 25.47
CA LEU A 120 -24.96 8.48 26.35
C LEU A 120 -26.21 8.16 27.18
N ARG A 121 -26.76 9.14 27.90
CA ARG A 121 -27.96 8.92 28.74
C ARG A 121 -29.13 8.38 27.92
N LYS A 122 -29.39 8.96 26.74
CA LYS A 122 -30.46 8.49 25.84
C LYS A 122 -30.23 7.03 25.42
N GLN A 123 -29.00 6.68 25.04
CA GLN A 123 -28.68 5.33 24.60
C GLN A 123 -28.76 4.30 25.73
N LEU A 124 -28.36 4.67 26.96
CA LEU A 124 -28.48 3.78 28.12
C LEU A 124 -29.94 3.43 28.43
N ILE A 125 -30.86 4.40 28.32
CA ILE A 125 -32.31 4.16 28.47
C ILE A 125 -32.83 3.19 27.41
N VAL A 126 -32.38 3.32 26.15
CA VAL A 126 -32.75 2.39 25.07
C VAL A 126 -32.29 0.97 25.42
N PHE A 127 -31.03 0.78 25.78
CA PHE A 127 -30.52 -0.54 26.14
C PHE A 127 -31.20 -1.15 27.37
N GLU A 128 -31.54 -0.33 28.37
CA GLU A 128 -32.31 -0.79 29.53
C GLU A 128 -33.72 -1.24 29.14
N SER A 129 -34.42 -0.48 28.29
CA SER A 129 -35.75 -0.83 27.78
C SER A 129 -35.74 -2.10 26.93
N GLU A 130 -34.65 -2.36 26.20
CA GLU A 130 -34.43 -3.57 25.39
C GLU A 130 -33.87 -4.75 26.21
N LYS A 131 -33.69 -4.60 27.53
CA LYS A 131 -33.07 -5.60 28.42
C LYS A 131 -31.64 -6.00 28.05
N LYS A 132 -30.91 -5.13 27.34
CA LYS A 132 -29.51 -5.28 26.95
C LYS A 132 -28.58 -4.75 28.04
N LEU A 133 -28.62 -5.40 29.21
CA LEU A 133 -27.93 -4.91 30.41
C LEU A 133 -26.40 -4.94 30.28
N LEU A 134 -25.84 -5.92 29.58
CA LEU A 134 -24.40 -6.04 29.36
C LEU A 134 -23.87 -4.94 28.43
N GLU A 135 -24.58 -4.69 27.33
CA GLU A 135 -24.28 -3.61 26.39
C GLU A 135 -24.42 -2.25 27.05
N ARG A 136 -25.44 -2.06 27.90
CA ARG A 136 -25.63 -0.86 28.71
C ARG A 136 -24.41 -0.59 29.60
N GLN A 137 -24.02 -1.57 30.42
CA GLN A 137 -22.87 -1.43 31.33
C GLN A 137 -21.58 -1.14 30.55
N ARG A 138 -21.33 -1.90 29.48
CA ARG A 138 -20.15 -1.74 28.62
C ARG A 138 -20.06 -0.33 28.03
N LEU A 139 -21.16 0.20 27.52
CA LEU A 139 -21.20 1.53 26.92
C LEU A 139 -20.95 2.62 27.97
N ASP A 140 -21.55 2.47 29.15
CA ASP A 140 -21.45 3.43 30.26
C ASP A 140 -20.01 3.55 30.78
N GLU A 141 -19.39 2.42 31.13
CA GLU A 141 -18.00 2.37 31.61
C GLU A 141 -17.04 2.94 30.58
N ARG A 142 -17.17 2.52 29.31
CA ARG A 142 -16.27 2.95 28.24
C ARG A 142 -16.39 4.44 27.95
N THR A 143 -17.61 4.93 27.81
CA THR A 143 -17.85 6.34 27.44
C THR A 143 -17.49 7.26 28.59
N THR A 144 -17.77 6.87 29.84
CA THR A 144 -17.40 7.66 31.03
C THR A 144 -15.89 7.80 31.15
N PHE A 145 -15.13 6.71 30.97
CA PHE A 145 -13.68 6.77 30.94
C PHE A 145 -13.15 7.67 29.81
N ASP A 146 -13.69 7.55 28.59
CA ASP A 146 -13.30 8.40 27.47
C ASP A 146 -13.60 9.88 27.76
N LEU A 147 -14.73 10.21 28.41
CA LEU A 147 -15.10 11.57 28.80
C LEU A 147 -14.13 12.17 29.83
N GLU A 148 -13.73 11.40 30.85
CA GLU A 148 -12.75 11.82 31.86
C GLU A 148 -11.37 12.12 31.22
N MET A 149 -10.95 11.26 30.29
CA MET A 149 -9.71 11.45 29.55
C MET A 149 -9.73 12.69 28.66
N ILE A 150 -10.84 12.94 27.95
CA ILE A 150 -11.01 14.14 27.12
C ILE A 150 -11.02 15.40 27.99
N GLU A 151 -11.68 15.37 29.14
CA GLU A 151 -11.75 16.51 30.07
C GLU A 151 -10.37 16.84 30.67
N THR A 152 -9.58 15.82 31.01
CA THR A 152 -8.27 15.99 31.65
C THR A 152 -7.16 16.32 30.66
N THR A 153 -7.12 15.63 29.52
CA THR A 153 -5.98 15.67 28.59
C THR A 153 -6.28 16.34 27.25
N GLY A 154 -7.54 16.68 26.99
CA GLY A 154 -8.00 17.16 25.69
C GLY A 154 -8.06 16.08 24.61
N SER A 155 -7.82 14.81 24.96
CA SER A 155 -7.83 13.68 24.02
C SER A 155 -8.16 12.35 24.71
N CYS A 156 -8.44 11.29 23.94
CA CYS A 156 -8.56 9.92 24.43
C CYS A 156 -8.17 8.92 23.34
N SER A 157 -8.00 7.65 23.73
CA SER A 157 -7.77 6.57 22.76
C SER A 157 -9.06 6.28 21.98
N GLY A 158 -9.01 6.50 20.67
CA GLY A 158 -10.20 6.39 19.83
C GLY A 158 -11.05 7.66 19.78
N ILE A 159 -10.46 8.84 20.04
CA ILE A 159 -11.16 10.14 20.00
C ILE A 159 -11.91 10.39 18.69
N GLU A 160 -11.47 9.77 17.58
CA GLU A 160 -12.12 9.89 16.29
C GLU A 160 -13.59 9.41 16.33
N ASN A 161 -13.95 8.48 17.23
CA ASN A 161 -15.34 8.02 17.40
C ASN A 161 -16.30 9.12 17.90
N TYR A 162 -15.75 10.23 18.39
CA TYR A 162 -16.46 11.44 18.80
C TYR A 162 -16.32 12.61 17.80
N SER A 163 -15.72 12.36 16.62
CA SER A 163 -15.39 13.39 15.63
C SER A 163 -16.57 14.24 15.18
N ARG A 164 -17.81 13.70 15.14
CA ARG A 164 -19.01 14.49 14.87
C ARG A 164 -19.17 15.66 15.84
N TYR A 165 -19.05 15.41 17.13
CA TYR A 165 -19.18 16.44 18.16
C TYR A 165 -18.04 17.45 18.09
N LEU A 166 -16.82 16.97 17.81
CA LEU A 166 -15.61 17.79 17.74
C LEU A 166 -15.59 18.70 16.51
N SER A 167 -16.14 18.24 15.38
CA SER A 167 -16.25 19.02 14.14
C SER A 167 -17.47 19.96 14.11
N GLY A 168 -18.43 19.78 15.03
CA GLY A 168 -19.67 20.56 15.05
C GLY A 168 -20.68 20.17 13.95
N ARG A 169 -20.45 19.06 13.24
CA ARG A 169 -21.35 18.51 12.23
C ARG A 169 -22.63 17.95 12.86
N LYS A 170 -23.74 17.99 12.13
CA LYS A 170 -25.01 17.37 12.55
C LYS A 170 -24.98 15.85 12.30
N PRO A 171 -25.84 15.05 12.99
CA PRO A 171 -25.98 13.62 12.71
C PRO A 171 -26.24 13.36 11.22
N GLY A 172 -25.49 12.41 10.64
CA GLY A 172 -25.58 12.03 9.24
C GLY A 172 -24.82 12.91 8.25
N GLU A 173 -24.38 14.13 8.62
CA GLU A 173 -23.60 15.00 7.73
C GLU A 173 -22.25 14.37 7.34
N PRO A 174 -21.71 14.71 6.14
CA PRO A 174 -20.42 14.21 5.72
C PRO A 174 -19.31 14.69 6.69
N PRO A 175 -18.42 13.79 7.10
CA PRO A 175 -17.30 14.16 7.97
C PRO A 175 -16.26 14.99 7.20
N PRO A 176 -15.46 15.82 7.90
CA PRO A 176 -14.36 16.54 7.27
C PRO A 176 -13.34 15.59 6.66
N THR A 177 -12.99 15.85 5.40
CA THR A 177 -12.02 15.06 4.63
C THR A 177 -10.95 15.95 4.01
N LEU A 178 -9.94 15.33 3.41
CA LEU A 178 -8.86 16.03 2.72
C LEU A 178 -9.41 16.98 1.62
N TYR A 179 -10.55 16.66 1.00
CA TYR A 179 -11.16 17.52 -0.02
C TYR A 179 -11.52 18.91 0.51
N GLU A 180 -11.79 19.09 1.81
CA GLU A 180 -12.03 20.42 2.38
C GLU A 180 -10.73 21.24 2.49
N TYR A 181 -9.57 20.58 2.60
CA TYR A 181 -8.25 21.22 2.72
C TYR A 181 -7.64 21.60 1.37
N ILE A 182 -8.22 21.10 0.28
CA ILE A 182 -7.70 21.28 -1.07
C ILE A 182 -8.38 22.52 -1.70
N PRO A 183 -7.64 23.38 -2.41
CA PRO A 183 -8.22 24.52 -3.14
C PRO A 183 -9.30 24.09 -4.14
N GLU A 184 -10.32 24.94 -4.35
CA GLU A 184 -11.45 24.64 -5.26
C GLU A 184 -11.03 24.41 -6.72
N ASP A 185 -9.92 25.02 -7.16
CA ASP A 185 -9.37 24.93 -8.52
C ASP A 185 -8.42 23.74 -8.72
N SER A 186 -8.41 22.80 -7.78
CA SER A 186 -7.53 21.63 -7.85
C SER A 186 -7.99 20.62 -8.90
N LEU A 187 -7.06 19.75 -9.33
CA LEU A 187 -7.32 18.67 -10.26
C LEU A 187 -7.08 17.33 -9.58
N LEU A 188 -8.07 16.44 -9.64
CA LEU A 188 -7.98 15.08 -9.11
C LEU A 188 -7.66 14.10 -10.23
N PHE A 189 -6.56 13.36 -10.10
CA PHE A 189 -6.31 12.18 -10.93
C PHE A 189 -6.67 10.92 -10.15
N ILE A 190 -7.44 10.04 -10.78
CA ILE A 190 -7.76 8.73 -10.23
C ILE A 190 -7.09 7.67 -11.10
N ASP A 191 -5.98 7.14 -10.60
CA ASP A 191 -5.29 6.02 -11.21
C ASP A 191 -6.07 4.72 -11.03
N GLU A 192 -5.93 3.82 -11.99
CA GLU A 192 -6.67 2.56 -12.12
C GLU A 192 -8.16 2.72 -11.75
N SER A 193 -8.80 3.73 -12.35
CA SER A 193 -10.11 4.24 -11.92
C SER A 193 -11.20 3.17 -11.77
N HIS A 194 -11.12 2.13 -12.60
CA HIS A 194 -12.08 1.02 -12.63
C HIS A 194 -12.09 0.22 -11.31
N ILE A 195 -10.94 0.16 -10.62
CA ILE A 195 -10.80 -0.42 -9.28
C ILE A 195 -11.02 0.66 -8.23
N THR A 196 -10.30 1.78 -8.34
CA THR A 196 -10.26 2.83 -7.30
C THR A 196 -11.63 3.44 -7.04
N CYS A 197 -12.42 3.71 -8.09
CA CYS A 197 -13.79 4.22 -7.92
C CYS A 197 -14.63 3.20 -7.16
N SER A 198 -14.64 1.94 -7.59
CA SER A 198 -15.41 0.86 -6.96
C SER A 198 -15.04 0.70 -5.47
N GLN A 199 -13.75 0.81 -5.15
CA GLN A 199 -13.24 0.79 -3.77
C GLN A 199 -13.81 1.95 -2.96
N ILE A 200 -13.75 3.19 -3.47
CA ILE A 200 -14.31 4.38 -2.79
C ILE A 200 -15.79 4.18 -2.46
N ALA A 201 -16.59 3.63 -3.37
CA ALA A 201 -18.00 3.28 -3.08
C ALA A 201 -18.15 2.23 -1.97
N GLY A 202 -17.26 1.25 -1.92
CA GLY A 202 -17.31 0.16 -0.95
C GLY A 202 -16.95 0.58 0.48
N MET A 203 -16.09 1.59 0.64
CA MET A 203 -15.54 2.00 1.94
C MET A 203 -16.62 2.32 2.98
N TYR A 204 -17.63 3.12 2.61
CA TYR A 204 -18.72 3.46 3.53
C TYR A 204 -19.49 2.22 4.00
N LYS A 205 -19.83 1.31 3.08
CA LYS A 205 -20.66 0.13 3.41
C LYS A 205 -19.94 -0.82 4.37
N GLY A 206 -18.64 -1.04 4.14
CA GLY A 206 -17.80 -1.87 5.02
C GLY A 206 -17.65 -1.25 6.41
N ASP A 207 -17.37 0.05 6.48
CA ASP A 207 -17.23 0.76 7.76
C ASP A 207 -18.54 0.82 8.54
N TYR A 208 -19.66 1.11 7.85
CA TYR A 208 -21.00 1.12 8.44
C TYR A 208 -21.35 -0.22 9.06
N SER A 209 -21.18 -1.34 8.33
CA SER A 209 -21.49 -2.68 8.84
C SER A 209 -20.69 -3.03 10.09
N ARG A 210 -19.39 -2.68 10.12
CA ARG A 210 -18.53 -2.92 11.28
C ARG A 210 -18.94 -2.07 12.48
N LYS A 211 -19.18 -0.77 12.27
CA LYS A 211 -19.51 0.17 13.35
C LYS A 211 -20.94 0.00 13.86
N SER A 212 -21.88 -0.40 13.02
CA SER A 212 -23.25 -0.72 13.46
C SER A 212 -23.25 -1.86 14.45
N THR A 213 -22.44 -2.91 14.21
CA THR A 213 -22.25 -4.02 15.15
C THR A 213 -21.64 -3.53 16.47
N LEU A 214 -20.57 -2.72 16.43
CA LEU A 214 -19.97 -2.15 17.65
C LEU A 214 -20.97 -1.33 18.47
N SER A 215 -21.76 -0.50 17.80
CA SER A 215 -22.80 0.29 18.46
C SER A 215 -23.91 -0.58 19.03
N GLN A 216 -24.37 -1.59 18.29
CA GLN A 216 -25.45 -2.49 18.71
C GLN A 216 -25.08 -3.28 19.96
N TYR A 217 -23.80 -3.67 20.09
CA TYR A 217 -23.26 -4.37 21.25
C TYR A 217 -22.64 -3.44 22.30
N GLY A 218 -22.95 -2.14 22.29
CA GLY A 218 -22.56 -1.21 23.36
C GLY A 218 -21.04 -0.97 23.50
N PHE A 219 -20.24 -1.22 22.46
CA PHE A 219 -18.82 -0.87 22.46
C PHE A 219 -18.58 0.61 22.14
N ARG A 220 -19.52 1.24 21.42
CA ARG A 220 -19.45 2.64 20.99
C ARG A 220 -20.85 3.27 20.99
N LEU A 221 -20.93 4.59 21.15
CA LEU A 221 -22.19 5.33 20.94
C LEU A 221 -22.64 5.24 19.47
N PRO A 222 -23.95 5.36 19.17
CA PRO A 222 -24.46 5.40 17.79
C PRO A 222 -23.81 6.48 16.93
N SER A 223 -23.40 7.60 17.54
CA SER A 223 -22.67 8.68 16.87
C SER A 223 -21.34 8.24 16.25
N CYS A 224 -20.79 7.07 16.61
CA CYS A 224 -19.58 6.56 15.98
C CYS A 224 -19.78 6.26 14.50
N LEU A 225 -21.02 6.03 14.05
CA LEU A 225 -21.39 5.86 12.64
C LEU A 225 -21.15 7.13 11.80
N ASP A 226 -21.13 8.30 12.44
CA ASP A 226 -20.89 9.59 11.78
C ASP A 226 -19.39 9.87 11.58
N ASN A 227 -18.51 9.18 12.33
CA ASN A 227 -17.14 8.98 11.87
C ASN A 227 -17.21 7.94 10.77
N ARG A 228 -16.96 8.30 9.51
CA ARG A 228 -17.02 7.35 8.40
C ARG A 228 -16.29 7.88 7.18
N PRO A 229 -15.99 7.03 6.19
CA PRO A 229 -15.70 7.49 4.84
C PRO A 229 -16.90 8.23 4.23
N LEU A 230 -16.63 9.02 3.19
CA LEU A 230 -17.69 9.60 2.36
C LEU A 230 -18.50 8.49 1.69
N LYS A 231 -19.80 8.71 1.56
CA LYS A 231 -20.65 7.94 0.64
C LYS A 231 -20.29 8.30 -0.79
N ARG A 232 -20.70 7.48 -1.76
CA ARG A 232 -20.42 7.74 -3.17
C ARG A 232 -20.98 9.09 -3.60
N GLU A 233 -22.20 9.39 -3.19
CA GLU A 233 -22.92 10.61 -3.57
C GLU A 233 -22.27 11.85 -2.96
N GLU A 234 -21.76 11.73 -1.73
CA GLU A 234 -21.02 12.80 -1.05
C GLU A 234 -19.65 13.03 -1.72
N TRP A 235 -18.95 11.96 -2.08
CA TRP A 235 -17.68 12.06 -2.82
C TRP A 235 -17.88 12.67 -4.20
N ASP A 236 -18.97 12.31 -4.90
CA ASP A 236 -19.34 12.91 -6.18
C ASP A 236 -19.58 14.42 -6.09
N ALA A 237 -20.15 14.88 -4.98
CA ALA A 237 -20.40 16.30 -4.73
C ALA A 237 -19.16 17.07 -4.28
N MET A 238 -18.22 16.42 -3.57
CA MET A 238 -17.06 17.07 -2.98
C MET A 238 -15.80 17.06 -3.85
N ARG A 239 -15.64 16.07 -4.74
CA ARG A 239 -14.41 15.98 -5.54
C ARG A 239 -14.32 17.15 -6.53
N PRO A 240 -13.11 17.66 -6.80
CA PRO A 240 -12.94 18.71 -7.80
C PRO A 240 -13.00 18.12 -9.22
N GLN A 241 -12.60 18.90 -10.22
CA GLN A 241 -12.45 18.39 -11.58
C GLN A 241 -11.58 17.12 -11.56
N THR A 242 -12.08 16.06 -12.20
CA THR A 242 -11.52 14.72 -12.05
C THR A 242 -11.16 14.12 -13.41
N ILE A 243 -9.94 13.59 -13.51
CA ILE A 243 -9.46 12.80 -14.64
C ILE A 243 -9.36 11.34 -14.20
N PHE A 244 -10.17 10.49 -14.81
CA PHE A 244 -10.12 9.04 -14.62
C PHE A 244 -9.05 8.44 -15.54
N VAL A 245 -8.08 7.75 -14.97
CA VAL A 245 -7.00 7.09 -15.71
C VAL A 245 -7.17 5.58 -15.59
N SER A 246 -7.44 4.92 -16.72
CA SER A 246 -7.59 3.47 -16.78
C SER A 246 -7.48 2.97 -18.22
N ALA A 247 -6.82 1.82 -18.42
CA ALA A 247 -6.83 1.10 -19.69
C ALA A 247 -8.20 0.46 -20.00
N THR A 248 -9.01 0.29 -18.97
CA THR A 248 -10.33 -0.36 -18.97
C THR A 248 -11.31 0.43 -18.08
N PRO A 249 -11.73 1.65 -18.48
CA PRO A 249 -12.66 2.46 -17.69
C PRO A 249 -13.93 1.66 -17.34
N GLY A 250 -14.38 1.76 -16.09
CA GLY A 250 -15.62 1.14 -15.64
C GLY A 250 -16.87 1.91 -16.09
N ASP A 251 -18.03 1.32 -15.83
CA ASP A 251 -19.33 1.91 -16.19
C ASP A 251 -19.55 3.26 -15.50
N TYR A 252 -19.06 3.40 -14.26
CA TYR A 252 -19.19 4.64 -13.50
C TYR A 252 -18.49 5.80 -14.22
N GLU A 253 -17.25 5.60 -14.64
CA GLU A 253 -16.45 6.61 -15.31
C GLU A 253 -17.06 6.98 -16.66
N LEU A 254 -17.43 5.99 -17.47
CA LEU A 254 -18.06 6.20 -18.77
C LEU A 254 -19.39 6.95 -18.65
N ASN A 255 -20.21 6.62 -17.65
CA ASN A 255 -21.46 7.35 -17.40
C ASN A 255 -21.19 8.81 -16.99
N LYS A 256 -20.15 9.07 -16.20
CA LYS A 256 -19.79 10.44 -15.79
C LYS A 256 -19.21 11.27 -16.93
N THR A 257 -18.60 10.65 -17.94
CA THR A 257 -18.09 11.35 -19.12
C THR A 257 -19.05 11.35 -20.31
N GLY A 258 -20.26 10.79 -20.16
CA GLY A 258 -21.22 10.64 -21.26
C GLY A 258 -20.71 9.71 -22.37
N GLY A 259 -19.81 8.79 -22.05
CA GLY A 259 -19.15 7.88 -22.98
C GLY A 259 -17.96 8.48 -23.75
N ILE A 260 -17.65 9.77 -23.53
CA ILE A 260 -16.51 10.42 -24.15
C ILE A 260 -15.24 10.07 -23.39
N PHE A 261 -14.17 9.68 -24.10
CA PHE A 261 -12.87 9.43 -23.50
C PHE A 261 -11.75 9.91 -24.43
N ILE A 262 -10.60 10.23 -23.82
CA ILE A 262 -9.36 10.54 -24.53
C ILE A 262 -8.57 9.25 -24.62
N GLU A 263 -8.26 8.82 -25.83
CA GLU A 263 -7.54 7.58 -26.08
C GLU A 263 -6.03 7.82 -26.18
N GLN A 264 -5.24 7.14 -25.34
CA GLN A 264 -3.79 7.09 -25.43
C GLN A 264 -3.30 5.63 -25.54
N VAL A 265 -3.05 5.18 -26.77
CA VAL A 265 -2.66 3.78 -27.08
C VAL A 265 -1.26 3.64 -27.66
N ILE A 266 -0.64 4.72 -28.13
CA ILE A 266 0.71 4.71 -28.69
C ILE A 266 1.72 4.72 -27.56
N ARG A 267 2.63 3.73 -27.54
CA ARG A 267 3.71 3.66 -26.55
C ARG A 267 4.94 4.41 -27.06
N PRO A 268 5.66 5.17 -26.22
CA PRO A 268 6.86 5.89 -26.64
C PRO A 268 7.94 5.01 -27.27
N THR A 269 8.05 3.74 -26.86
CA THR A 269 9.03 2.77 -27.37
C THR A 269 8.58 2.03 -28.63
N GLY A 270 7.40 2.37 -29.17
CA GLY A 270 6.80 1.65 -30.30
C GLY A 270 6.27 0.25 -29.95
N LEU A 271 6.28 -0.17 -28.68
CA LEU A 271 5.72 -1.46 -28.27
C LEU A 271 4.23 -1.57 -28.62
N VAL A 272 3.87 -2.73 -29.17
CA VAL A 272 2.51 -3.01 -29.63
C VAL A 272 1.81 -4.00 -28.69
N ASP A 273 0.48 -3.95 -28.66
CA ASP A 273 -0.33 -4.94 -27.96
C ASP A 273 -0.07 -6.35 -28.55
N PRO A 274 0.03 -7.41 -27.73
CA PRO A 274 0.47 -8.73 -28.16
C PRO A 274 -0.57 -9.40 -29.10
N PRO A 275 -0.14 -10.31 -29.99
CA PRO A 275 -1.05 -11.22 -30.67
C PRO A 275 -1.70 -12.17 -29.65
N ILE A 276 -2.95 -12.56 -29.93
CA ILE A 276 -3.72 -13.50 -29.12
C ILE A 276 -4.00 -14.75 -29.97
N GLU A 277 -3.72 -15.93 -29.42
CA GLU A 277 -4.09 -17.22 -30.01
C GLU A 277 -5.08 -17.94 -29.10
N ILE A 278 -6.19 -18.42 -29.67
CA ILE A 278 -7.14 -19.30 -28.97
C ILE A 278 -6.76 -20.75 -29.25
N ARG A 279 -6.69 -21.58 -28.22
CA ARG A 279 -6.41 -23.03 -28.31
C ARG A 279 -7.46 -23.83 -27.57
N SER A 280 -7.74 -25.05 -28.03
CA SER A 280 -8.70 -25.94 -27.35
C SER A 280 -8.21 -26.30 -25.95
N THR A 281 -9.14 -26.62 -25.06
CA THR A 281 -8.83 -27.13 -23.72
C THR A 281 -8.31 -28.58 -23.75
N LYS A 282 -8.51 -29.31 -24.86
CA LYS A 282 -7.97 -30.67 -25.04
C LYS A 282 -6.44 -30.63 -25.05
N HIS A 283 -5.81 -31.42 -24.17
CA HIS A 283 -4.35 -31.44 -24.00
C HIS A 283 -3.74 -30.06 -23.68
N GLN A 284 -4.51 -29.17 -23.03
CA GLN A 284 -4.05 -27.81 -22.76
C GLN A 284 -2.76 -27.76 -21.91
N ILE A 285 -2.59 -28.68 -20.96
CA ILE A 285 -1.45 -28.70 -20.06
C ILE A 285 -0.17 -29.10 -20.81
N ASP A 286 -0.23 -30.16 -21.61
CA ASP A 286 0.88 -30.61 -22.45
C ASP A 286 1.33 -29.49 -23.39
N ASN A 287 0.36 -28.87 -24.09
CA ASN A 287 0.61 -27.75 -24.98
C ASN A 287 1.21 -26.54 -24.25
N LEU A 288 0.72 -26.23 -23.04
CA LEU A 288 1.22 -25.12 -22.23
C LEU A 288 2.67 -25.36 -21.80
N ILE A 289 3.03 -26.58 -21.42
CA ILE A 289 4.40 -26.94 -21.03
C ILE A 289 5.36 -26.76 -22.19
N ASP A 290 5.00 -27.20 -23.39
CA ASP A 290 5.84 -27.02 -24.58
C ASP A 290 6.05 -25.54 -24.90
N GLU A 291 4.99 -24.72 -24.81
CA GLU A 291 5.09 -23.27 -24.98
C GLU A 291 5.93 -22.60 -23.90
N CYS A 292 5.82 -23.08 -22.65
CA CYS A 292 6.68 -22.62 -21.56
C CYS A 292 8.14 -22.96 -21.83
N ARG A 293 8.46 -24.21 -22.21
CA ARG A 293 9.83 -24.65 -22.54
C ARG A 293 10.42 -23.80 -23.67
N ASN A 294 9.66 -23.59 -24.74
CA ASN A 294 10.09 -22.75 -25.87
C ASN A 294 10.37 -21.30 -25.44
N THR A 295 9.48 -20.72 -24.63
CA THR A 295 9.64 -19.35 -24.11
C THR A 295 10.87 -19.23 -23.21
N ILE A 296 11.10 -20.21 -22.34
CA ILE A 296 12.23 -20.24 -21.41
C ILE A 296 13.55 -20.44 -22.15
N ASN A 297 13.59 -21.28 -23.19
CA ASN A 297 14.78 -21.49 -24.04
C ASN A 297 15.21 -20.20 -24.75
N ASN A 298 14.27 -19.31 -25.05
CA ASN A 298 14.53 -17.97 -25.59
C ASN A 298 14.94 -16.94 -24.52
N GLY A 299 15.07 -17.35 -23.25
CA GLY A 299 15.50 -16.51 -22.14
C GLY A 299 14.38 -15.68 -21.49
N TYR A 300 13.12 -15.89 -21.88
CA TYR A 300 11.97 -15.11 -21.41
C TYR A 300 11.28 -15.73 -20.19
N ARG A 301 10.25 -15.05 -19.68
CA ARG A 301 9.41 -15.46 -18.54
C ARG A 301 7.98 -15.71 -18.98
N VAL A 302 7.28 -16.53 -18.20
CA VAL A 302 5.90 -16.95 -18.45
C VAL A 302 5.02 -16.56 -17.27
N MET A 303 3.84 -16.02 -17.57
CA MET A 303 2.77 -15.82 -16.60
C MET A 303 1.56 -16.66 -16.96
N ILE A 304 0.99 -17.36 -15.99
CA ILE A 304 -0.17 -18.23 -16.20
C ILE A 304 -1.26 -17.81 -15.23
N THR A 305 -2.46 -17.55 -15.74
CA THR A 305 -3.64 -17.29 -14.92
C THR A 305 -4.59 -18.48 -14.91
N THR A 306 -4.89 -19.02 -13.74
CA THR A 306 -5.90 -20.07 -13.52
C THR A 306 -7.19 -19.47 -12.93
N LEU A 307 -8.20 -20.31 -12.65
CA LEU A 307 -9.45 -19.88 -11.99
C LEU A 307 -9.48 -20.15 -10.49
N THR A 308 -8.80 -21.21 -10.04
CA THR A 308 -8.91 -21.70 -8.66
C THR A 308 -7.55 -21.90 -8.02
N LYS A 309 -7.50 -21.80 -6.68
CA LYS A 309 -6.28 -22.08 -5.89
C LYS A 309 -5.78 -23.49 -6.16
N LYS A 310 -6.70 -24.47 -6.12
CA LYS A 310 -6.41 -25.87 -6.40
C LYS A 310 -5.75 -26.08 -7.77
N MET A 311 -6.31 -25.51 -8.84
CA MET A 311 -5.70 -25.64 -10.17
C MET A 311 -4.32 -24.97 -10.27
N ALA A 312 -4.10 -23.86 -9.55
CA ALA A 312 -2.79 -23.23 -9.52
C ALA A 312 -1.76 -24.09 -8.77
N GLU A 313 -2.16 -24.72 -7.67
CA GLU A 313 -1.35 -25.64 -6.87
C GLU A 313 -1.02 -26.90 -7.68
N ASP A 314 -2.04 -27.60 -8.20
CA ASP A 314 -1.90 -28.81 -9.02
C ASP A 314 -1.00 -28.55 -10.25
N LEU A 315 -1.19 -27.42 -10.93
CA LEU A 315 -0.36 -27.05 -12.09
C LEU A 315 1.09 -26.73 -11.69
N SER A 316 1.29 -26.08 -10.54
CA SER A 316 2.64 -25.77 -10.06
C SER A 316 3.40 -27.05 -9.70
N GLU A 317 2.74 -28.00 -9.03
CA GLU A 317 3.31 -29.30 -8.70
C GLU A 317 3.67 -30.07 -9.96
N TYR A 318 2.73 -30.19 -10.91
CA TYR A 318 2.96 -30.88 -12.17
C TYR A 318 4.11 -30.27 -13.00
N MET A 319 4.16 -28.94 -13.13
CA MET A 319 5.27 -28.27 -13.82
C MET A 319 6.61 -28.48 -13.10
N HIS A 320 6.59 -28.59 -11.77
CA HIS A 320 7.80 -28.88 -11.00
C HIS A 320 8.31 -30.30 -11.24
N GLU A 321 7.41 -31.30 -11.28
CA GLU A 321 7.73 -32.68 -11.63
C GLU A 321 8.32 -32.80 -13.05
N GLU A 322 7.83 -31.99 -13.99
CA GLU A 322 8.34 -31.87 -15.36
C GLU A 322 9.66 -31.06 -15.48
N GLY A 323 10.25 -30.68 -14.35
CA GLY A 323 11.56 -30.03 -14.25
C GLY A 323 11.56 -28.52 -14.48
N LEU A 324 10.39 -27.86 -14.51
CA LEU A 324 10.28 -26.41 -14.71
C LEU A 324 10.42 -25.67 -13.37
N LYS A 325 11.09 -24.50 -13.41
CA LYS A 325 11.20 -23.61 -12.26
C LYS A 325 9.97 -22.70 -12.20
N VAL A 326 9.04 -23.06 -11.33
CA VAL A 326 7.73 -22.42 -11.18
C VAL A 326 7.49 -21.92 -9.76
N ARG A 327 6.74 -20.82 -9.63
CA ARG A 327 6.20 -20.34 -8.34
C ARG A 327 4.74 -19.98 -8.48
N TYR A 328 3.97 -20.29 -7.44
CA TYR A 328 2.58 -19.91 -7.31
C TYR A 328 2.45 -18.64 -6.47
N LEU A 329 1.67 -17.67 -6.95
CA LEU A 329 1.32 -16.45 -6.25
C LEU A 329 -0.12 -16.54 -5.71
N HIS A 330 -0.26 -16.92 -4.43
CA HIS A 330 -1.57 -16.96 -3.76
C HIS A 330 -2.01 -15.59 -3.22
N SER A 331 -3.31 -15.47 -2.91
CA SER A 331 -3.93 -14.23 -2.42
C SER A 331 -3.43 -13.77 -1.06
N ASP A 332 -2.90 -14.70 -0.29
CA ASP A 332 -2.59 -14.56 1.15
C ASP A 332 -1.09 -14.25 1.37
N ILE A 333 -0.32 -14.09 0.28
CA ILE A 333 1.09 -13.67 0.30
C ILE A 333 1.14 -12.19 0.71
N ASP A 334 2.03 -11.88 1.65
CA ASP A 334 2.27 -10.51 2.07
C ASP A 334 2.90 -9.67 0.93
N THR A 335 2.70 -8.36 0.96
CA THR A 335 3.17 -7.43 -0.07
C THR A 335 4.69 -7.50 -0.24
N LEU A 336 5.45 -7.64 0.86
CA LEU A 336 6.91 -7.77 0.82
C LEU A 336 7.36 -9.07 0.15
N GLU A 337 6.71 -10.19 0.49
CA GLU A 337 7.00 -11.49 -0.11
C GLU A 337 6.64 -11.50 -1.61
N ARG A 338 5.52 -10.88 -2.00
CA ARG A 338 5.15 -10.70 -3.41
C ARG A 338 6.24 -9.94 -4.18
N ILE A 339 6.79 -8.86 -3.62
CA ILE A 339 7.88 -8.11 -4.26
C ILE A 339 9.11 -8.99 -4.47
N SER A 340 9.48 -9.80 -3.46
CA SER A 340 10.58 -10.76 -3.58
C SER A 340 10.33 -11.78 -4.69
N ILE A 341 9.13 -12.36 -4.76
CA ILE A 341 8.76 -13.34 -5.80
C ILE A 341 8.87 -12.71 -7.21
N ILE A 342 8.37 -11.48 -7.38
CA ILE A 342 8.46 -10.77 -8.67
C ILE A 342 9.93 -10.49 -9.03
N ARG A 343 10.75 -10.07 -8.06
CA ARG A 343 12.19 -9.85 -8.26
C ARG A 343 12.87 -11.15 -8.70
N ASP A 344 12.61 -12.26 -8.03
CA ASP A 344 13.21 -13.56 -8.29
C ASP A 344 12.82 -14.08 -9.69
N LEU A 345 11.59 -13.81 -10.15
CA LEU A 345 11.17 -14.06 -11.53
C LEU A 345 12.00 -13.24 -12.52
N ARG A 346 12.20 -11.95 -12.26
CA ARG A 346 13.00 -11.06 -13.13
C ARG A 346 14.46 -11.51 -13.20
N LEU A 347 15.05 -11.86 -12.06
CA LEU A 347 16.41 -12.43 -11.96
C LEU A 347 16.54 -13.80 -12.64
N GLY A 348 15.43 -14.49 -12.92
CA GLY A 348 15.44 -15.82 -13.51
C GLY A 348 15.78 -16.94 -12.54
N ILE A 349 15.63 -16.69 -11.23
CA ILE A 349 15.69 -17.74 -10.20
C ILE A 349 14.63 -18.79 -10.49
N PHE A 350 13.45 -18.34 -10.94
CA PHE A 350 12.44 -19.16 -11.58
C PHE A 350 11.91 -18.47 -12.84
N ASN A 351 11.19 -19.21 -13.68
CA ASN A 351 10.81 -18.72 -15.01
C ASN A 351 9.29 -18.63 -15.24
N ILE A 352 8.50 -19.33 -14.43
CA ILE A 352 7.04 -19.41 -14.56
C ILE A 352 6.37 -18.90 -13.30
N LEU A 353 5.46 -17.93 -13.45
CA LEU A 353 4.61 -17.45 -12.37
C LEU A 353 3.16 -17.86 -12.63
N ILE A 354 2.59 -18.65 -11.72
CA ILE A 354 1.18 -19.06 -11.77
C ILE A 354 0.41 -18.24 -10.75
N GLY A 355 -0.77 -17.75 -11.10
CA GLY A 355 -1.68 -17.11 -10.14
C GLY A 355 -3.12 -17.10 -10.61
N ILE A 356 -4.02 -16.65 -9.74
CA ILE A 356 -5.46 -16.56 -10.06
C ILE A 356 -5.77 -15.16 -10.60
N ASN A 357 -5.38 -14.15 -9.82
CA ASN A 357 -5.53 -12.75 -10.16
C ASN A 357 -4.15 -12.07 -10.14
N LEU A 358 -3.50 -12.08 -11.30
CA LEU A 358 -2.22 -11.40 -11.52
C LEU A 358 -2.39 -9.92 -11.92
N LEU A 359 -3.60 -9.36 -11.75
CA LEU A 359 -3.91 -7.99 -12.16
C LEU A 359 -3.48 -6.94 -11.13
N ARG A 360 -2.95 -7.34 -9.97
CA ARG A 360 -2.55 -6.40 -8.93
C ARG A 360 -1.37 -5.53 -9.38
N GLU A 361 -1.37 -4.31 -8.89
CA GLU A 361 -0.30 -3.32 -9.07
C GLU A 361 1.09 -3.92 -8.80
N GLY A 362 2.10 -3.47 -9.55
CA GLY A 362 3.49 -3.90 -9.38
C GLY A 362 3.94 -5.10 -10.25
N LEU A 363 3.05 -5.76 -10.98
CA LEU A 363 3.41 -6.78 -11.99
C LEU A 363 3.80 -6.12 -13.32
N ASP A 364 4.99 -5.54 -13.33
CA ASP A 364 5.66 -4.96 -14.50
C ASP A 364 6.94 -5.76 -14.80
N ILE A 365 6.84 -6.72 -15.72
CA ILE A 365 7.92 -7.66 -16.04
C ILE A 365 8.19 -7.59 -17.55
N PRO A 366 9.15 -6.75 -18.00
CA PRO A 366 9.55 -6.68 -19.41
C PRO A 366 10.10 -7.99 -19.96
N GLU A 367 10.59 -8.86 -19.08
CA GLU A 367 11.11 -10.18 -19.42
C GLU A 367 10.00 -11.20 -19.77
N CYS A 368 8.72 -10.85 -19.55
CA CYS A 368 7.58 -11.71 -19.84
C CYS A 368 7.23 -11.69 -21.34
N ALA A 369 7.30 -12.85 -21.98
CA ALA A 369 6.96 -13.01 -23.41
C ALA A 369 5.77 -13.97 -23.64
N LEU A 370 5.29 -14.65 -22.60
CA LEU A 370 4.12 -15.51 -22.72
C LEU A 370 3.16 -15.26 -21.55
N VAL A 371 1.91 -14.92 -21.88
CA VAL A 371 0.81 -14.93 -20.93
C VAL A 371 -0.19 -16.01 -21.35
N ALA A 372 -0.39 -17.01 -20.50
CA ALA A 372 -1.36 -18.06 -20.72
C ALA A 372 -2.58 -17.88 -19.80
N ILE A 373 -3.78 -17.91 -20.39
CA ILE A 373 -5.05 -17.79 -19.68
C ILE A 373 -5.77 -19.13 -19.80
N LEU A 374 -5.73 -19.93 -18.73
CA LEU A 374 -6.49 -21.17 -18.65
C LEU A 374 -7.97 -20.87 -18.42
N ASP A 375 -8.83 -21.73 -18.98
CA ASP A 375 -10.28 -21.63 -18.87
C ASP A 375 -10.79 -20.23 -19.24
N ALA A 376 -10.34 -19.71 -20.38
CA ALA A 376 -10.66 -18.35 -20.83
C ALA A 376 -12.16 -18.16 -21.13
N ASP A 377 -12.88 -19.25 -21.40
CA ASP A 377 -14.32 -19.27 -21.70
C ASP A 377 -15.23 -19.38 -20.47
N LYS A 378 -14.67 -19.47 -19.26
CA LYS A 378 -15.46 -19.49 -18.02
C LYS A 378 -15.73 -18.08 -17.56
N GLU A 379 -16.89 -17.55 -17.94
CA GLU A 379 -17.32 -16.22 -17.56
C GLU A 379 -17.36 -16.03 -16.04
N GLY A 380 -17.11 -14.79 -15.61
CA GLY A 380 -17.01 -14.40 -14.21
C GLY A 380 -16.06 -13.23 -14.04
N TYR A 381 -15.80 -12.83 -12.80
CA TYR A 381 -14.92 -11.68 -12.52
C TYR A 381 -13.53 -11.80 -13.18
N LEU A 382 -12.90 -12.97 -13.07
CA LEU A 382 -11.55 -13.23 -13.58
C LEU A 382 -11.45 -13.34 -15.11
N ARG A 383 -12.58 -13.49 -15.82
CA ARG A 383 -12.65 -13.61 -17.29
C ARG A 383 -13.62 -12.59 -17.90
N SER A 384 -13.90 -11.53 -17.17
CA SER A 384 -14.62 -10.37 -17.71
C SER A 384 -13.76 -9.66 -18.77
N LYS A 385 -14.40 -8.89 -19.65
CA LYS A 385 -13.72 -8.02 -20.63
C LYS A 385 -12.55 -7.24 -20.00
N THR A 386 -12.80 -6.59 -18.86
CA THR A 386 -11.82 -5.79 -18.13
C THR A 386 -10.63 -6.64 -17.67
N SER A 387 -10.90 -7.77 -17.01
CA SER A 387 -9.86 -8.66 -16.50
C SER A 387 -9.01 -9.27 -17.61
N LEU A 388 -9.63 -9.64 -18.74
CA LEU A 388 -8.91 -10.17 -19.90
C LEU A 388 -7.99 -9.11 -20.51
N ILE A 389 -8.48 -7.89 -20.78
CA ILE A 389 -7.66 -6.79 -21.33
C ILE A 389 -6.48 -6.47 -20.41
N GLN A 390 -6.72 -6.41 -19.09
CA GLN A 390 -5.66 -6.17 -18.11
C GLN A 390 -4.62 -7.31 -18.07
N THR A 391 -5.07 -8.56 -18.20
CA THR A 391 -4.17 -9.73 -18.25
C THR A 391 -3.32 -9.72 -19.52
N ILE A 392 -3.95 -9.45 -20.67
CA ILE A 392 -3.28 -9.29 -21.98
C ILE A 392 -2.24 -8.16 -21.92
N GLY A 393 -2.57 -7.05 -21.26
CA GLY A 393 -1.68 -5.91 -21.08
C GLY A 393 -0.36 -6.24 -20.38
N ARG A 394 -0.30 -7.31 -19.58
CA ARG A 394 0.94 -7.78 -18.94
C ARG A 394 1.97 -8.31 -19.94
N ALA A 395 1.52 -8.84 -21.08
CA ALA A 395 2.40 -9.24 -22.18
C ALA A 395 2.89 -8.05 -23.02
N ALA A 396 2.22 -6.90 -23.01
CA ALA A 396 2.49 -5.78 -23.93
C ALA A 396 3.80 -4.99 -23.67
N ARG A 397 4.72 -5.53 -22.85
CA ARG A 397 6.01 -4.91 -22.50
C ARG A 397 7.21 -5.50 -23.21
N ASN A 398 6.99 -6.57 -23.96
CA ASN A 398 8.01 -7.28 -24.72
C ASN A 398 7.59 -7.35 -26.20
N VAL A 399 8.53 -7.14 -27.12
CA VAL A 399 8.29 -7.18 -28.57
C VAL A 399 7.89 -8.58 -29.05
N ASP A 400 8.45 -9.62 -28.43
CA ASP A 400 8.24 -11.03 -28.78
C ASP A 400 7.09 -11.67 -28.00
N SER A 401 6.29 -10.85 -27.30
CA SER A 401 5.23 -11.40 -26.46
C SER A 401 4.05 -11.94 -27.26
N LYS A 402 3.39 -12.95 -26.69
CA LYS A 402 2.08 -13.45 -27.15
C LYS A 402 1.19 -13.84 -25.98
N VAL A 403 -0.11 -13.90 -26.23
CA VAL A 403 -1.12 -14.38 -25.29
C VAL A 403 -1.75 -15.65 -25.81
N LEU A 404 -1.81 -16.69 -24.98
CA LEU A 404 -2.53 -17.93 -25.26
C LEU A 404 -3.81 -17.96 -24.41
N MET A 405 -4.97 -18.12 -25.04
CA MET A 405 -6.24 -18.34 -24.37
C MET A 405 -6.70 -19.77 -24.61
N TYR A 406 -6.79 -20.58 -23.54
CA TYR A 406 -7.33 -21.94 -23.63
C TYR A 406 -8.84 -21.91 -23.39
N ALA A 407 -9.61 -22.25 -24.41
CA ALA A 407 -11.07 -22.16 -24.43
C ALA A 407 -11.64 -23.08 -25.50
N ASP A 408 -12.84 -23.63 -25.26
CA ASP A 408 -13.57 -24.39 -26.28
C ASP A 408 -14.66 -23.56 -26.96
N ASN A 409 -15.12 -22.49 -26.31
CA ASN A 409 -16.10 -21.56 -26.87
C ASN A 409 -15.61 -20.11 -26.76
N GLU A 410 -15.86 -19.30 -27.78
CA GLU A 410 -15.56 -17.87 -27.71
C GLU A 410 -16.72 -17.12 -27.02
N THR A 411 -16.45 -16.59 -25.83
CA THR A 411 -17.44 -15.81 -25.06
C THR A 411 -17.51 -14.35 -25.52
N LYS A 412 -18.58 -13.64 -25.16
CA LYS A 412 -18.70 -12.19 -25.45
C LYS A 412 -17.56 -11.37 -24.84
N SER A 413 -17.12 -11.77 -23.63
CA SER A 413 -16.00 -11.13 -22.93
C SER A 413 -14.67 -11.33 -23.67
N MET A 414 -14.42 -12.56 -24.16
CA MET A 414 -13.25 -12.87 -24.98
C MET A 414 -13.26 -12.09 -26.28
N GLN A 415 -14.35 -12.18 -27.04
CA GLN A 415 -14.51 -11.49 -28.31
C GLN A 415 -14.23 -9.98 -28.16
N SER A 416 -14.86 -9.35 -27.17
CA SER A 416 -14.66 -7.92 -26.89
C SER A 416 -13.21 -7.56 -26.54
N ALA A 417 -12.52 -8.42 -25.79
CA ALA A 417 -11.12 -8.20 -25.42
C ALA A 417 -10.17 -8.39 -26.62
N ILE A 418 -10.43 -9.40 -27.45
CA ILE A 418 -9.64 -9.70 -28.66
C ILE A 418 -9.80 -8.59 -29.70
N GLU A 419 -11.04 -8.15 -29.95
CA GLU A 419 -11.34 -7.05 -30.87
C GLU A 419 -10.64 -5.75 -30.45
N GLU A 420 -10.73 -5.40 -29.17
CA GLU A 420 -10.10 -4.19 -28.64
C GLU A 420 -8.57 -4.25 -28.70
N THR A 421 -7.97 -5.40 -28.34
CA THR A 421 -6.52 -5.62 -28.45
C THR A 421 -6.05 -5.53 -29.91
N SER A 422 -6.79 -6.16 -30.82
CA SER A 422 -6.49 -6.14 -32.26
C SER A 422 -6.60 -4.74 -32.86
N ARG A 423 -7.61 -3.96 -32.44
CA ARG A 423 -7.80 -2.56 -32.84
C ARG A 423 -6.63 -1.70 -32.39
N ARG A 424 -6.20 -1.82 -31.13
CA ARG A 424 -5.03 -1.12 -30.57
C ARG A 424 -3.76 -1.49 -31.32
N ARG A 425 -3.50 -2.78 -31.48
CA ARG A 425 -2.33 -3.31 -32.21
C ARG A 425 -2.25 -2.77 -33.64
N LYS A 426 -3.37 -2.77 -34.38
CA LYS A 426 -3.42 -2.23 -35.76
C LYS A 426 -3.05 -0.74 -35.80
N LYS A 427 -3.61 0.06 -34.90
CA LYS A 427 -3.32 1.51 -34.80
C LYS A 427 -1.85 1.77 -34.45
N GLN A 428 -1.28 1.00 -33.51
CA GLN A 428 0.12 1.11 -33.12
C GLN A 428 1.08 0.72 -34.25
N LEU A 429 0.81 -0.40 -34.96
CA LEU A 429 1.61 -0.81 -36.11
C LEU A 429 1.58 0.22 -37.25
N GLN A 430 0.40 0.80 -37.51
CA GLN A 430 0.27 1.86 -38.52
C GLN A 430 1.07 3.10 -38.13
N TYR A 431 0.98 3.54 -36.88
CA TYR A 431 1.74 4.68 -36.36
C TYR A 431 3.25 4.42 -36.46
N ASN A 432 3.72 3.26 -36.00
CA ASN A 432 5.12 2.88 -36.08
C ASN A 432 5.64 2.90 -37.52
N LYS A 433 4.86 2.39 -38.48
CA LYS A 433 5.20 2.40 -39.90
C LYS A 433 5.25 3.82 -40.47
N GLN A 434 4.32 4.69 -40.08
CA GLN A 434 4.27 6.09 -40.55
C GLN A 434 5.42 6.94 -39.99
N HIS A 435 5.87 6.64 -38.77
CA HIS A 435 6.89 7.41 -38.06
C HIS A 435 8.27 6.72 -38.02
N ASN A 436 8.47 5.61 -38.74
CA ASN A 436 9.71 4.83 -38.76
C ASN A 436 10.21 4.40 -37.36
N ILE A 437 9.29 3.99 -36.49
CA ILE A 437 9.61 3.53 -35.13
C ILE A 437 9.77 2.01 -35.14
N THR A 438 10.95 1.53 -34.73
CA THR A 438 11.17 0.11 -34.46
C THR A 438 10.81 -0.20 -33.00
N PRO A 439 9.90 -1.14 -32.71
CA PRO A 439 9.55 -1.51 -31.35
C PRO A 439 10.77 -1.99 -30.57
N LEU A 440 10.97 -1.44 -29.36
CA LEU A 440 12.04 -1.86 -28.45
C LEU A 440 11.46 -2.26 -27.10
N SER A 441 11.84 -3.45 -26.62
CA SER A 441 11.53 -3.89 -25.26
C SER A 441 12.24 -2.98 -24.26
N ILE A 442 11.52 -2.58 -23.20
CA ILE A 442 12.07 -1.74 -22.15
C ILE A 442 13.02 -2.59 -21.30
N LYS A 443 14.33 -2.33 -21.38
CA LYS A 443 15.29 -2.89 -20.41
C LYS A 443 15.25 -2.03 -19.15
N LYS A 444 14.39 -2.37 -18.18
CA LYS A 444 14.46 -1.77 -16.84
C LYS A 444 15.66 -2.36 -16.11
N ASN A 445 16.62 -1.52 -15.72
CA ASN A 445 17.78 -1.95 -14.94
C ASN A 445 17.32 -2.69 -13.69
N ILE A 446 17.72 -3.96 -13.60
CA ILE A 446 17.49 -4.80 -12.42
C ILE A 446 18.20 -4.17 -11.19
N ASP A 447 19.28 -3.44 -11.44
CA ASP A 447 20.12 -2.76 -10.44
C ASP A 447 19.38 -1.72 -9.58
N GLU A 448 18.31 -1.07 -10.05
CA GLU A 448 17.53 -0.13 -9.23
C GLU A 448 16.67 -0.82 -8.17
N ILE A 449 16.15 -2.02 -8.48
CA ILE A 449 15.42 -2.86 -7.51
C ILE A 449 16.39 -3.44 -6.49
N ILE A 450 17.61 -3.77 -6.94
CA ILE A 450 18.69 -4.22 -6.07
C ILE A 450 19.09 -3.07 -5.14
N LYS A 451 19.35 -1.85 -5.64
CA LYS A 451 19.77 -0.70 -4.81
C LYS A 451 18.78 -0.23 -3.76
N SER A 452 17.47 -0.41 -3.94
CA SER A 452 16.51 -0.12 -2.85
C SER A 452 16.54 -1.16 -1.73
N THR A 453 17.28 -2.26 -1.92
CA THR A 453 17.39 -3.38 -0.97
C THR A 453 18.87 -3.72 -0.62
N ALA A 454 19.84 -3.20 -1.36
CA ALA A 454 21.26 -3.59 -1.32
C ALA A 454 22.16 -2.46 -0.80
N GLU A 455 22.00 -2.14 0.49
CA GLU A 455 23.15 -1.76 1.32
C GLU A 455 23.84 -2.99 1.94
N GLN A 456 23.70 -4.17 1.33
CA GLN A 456 24.34 -5.39 1.80
C GLN A 456 24.80 -6.19 0.59
N ASP A 457 26.05 -5.99 0.16
CA ASP A 457 26.68 -6.90 -0.78
C ASP A 457 28.07 -7.35 -0.31
N HIS A 458 28.12 -8.64 0.04
CA HIS A 458 29.04 -9.68 -0.42
C HIS A 458 30.57 -9.46 -0.29
N VAL A 459 31.16 -10.21 0.66
CA VAL A 459 32.53 -10.75 0.53
C VAL A 459 32.45 -12.26 0.80
N THR A 460 32.89 -13.08 -0.15
CA THR A 460 33.00 -14.54 -0.01
C THR A 460 34.33 -14.91 0.62
N VAL A 461 34.31 -15.69 1.71
CA VAL A 461 35.50 -16.33 2.30
C VAL A 461 35.23 -17.82 2.49
N ASP A 462 36.11 -18.65 1.98
CA ASP A 462 36.06 -20.12 2.07
C ASP A 462 36.47 -20.61 3.47
N ILE A 463 35.59 -21.30 4.20
CA ILE A 463 35.98 -22.09 5.38
C ILE A 463 35.22 -23.43 5.46
N ALA A 464 35.98 -24.48 5.80
CA ALA A 464 35.60 -25.89 5.87
C ALA A 464 35.15 -26.36 7.27
N ASN A 465 34.42 -27.50 7.28
CA ASN A 465 34.03 -28.39 8.40
C ASN A 465 32.92 -27.86 9.34
N THR A 466 31.91 -28.60 9.85
CA THR A 466 31.76 -30.04 10.16
C THR A 466 30.27 -30.42 10.45
N LYS A 467 30.03 -31.73 10.64
CA LYS A 467 28.98 -32.45 11.39
C LYS A 467 27.56 -32.58 10.80
N GLN A 468 26.97 -33.74 11.10
CA GLN A 468 25.99 -34.48 10.34
C GLN A 468 24.85 -34.87 11.28
N LEU A 469 23.61 -34.43 11.00
CA LEU A 469 22.37 -34.81 11.69
C LEU A 469 21.33 -35.23 10.63
N ILE A 470 20.49 -36.22 10.95
CA ILE A 470 19.63 -36.96 10.00
C ILE A 470 18.15 -36.60 10.22
N GLY A 471 17.50 -36.16 9.13
CA GLY A 471 16.18 -36.64 8.68
C GLY A 471 14.90 -35.99 9.19
N LYS A 472 14.71 -35.75 10.49
CA LYS A 472 13.45 -35.18 11.04
C LYS A 472 13.63 -33.92 11.89
N ASP A 473 14.80 -33.74 12.50
CA ASP A 473 15.18 -32.50 13.18
C ASP A 473 15.72 -31.42 12.23
N LEU A 474 15.97 -31.77 10.96
CA LEU A 474 16.67 -30.89 10.03
C LEU A 474 15.82 -29.67 9.63
N ASP A 475 14.53 -29.84 9.37
CA ASP A 475 13.64 -28.73 8.98
C ASP A 475 13.44 -27.74 10.14
N VAL A 476 13.26 -28.25 11.35
CA VAL A 476 13.15 -27.43 12.57
C VAL A 476 14.47 -26.70 12.81
N HIS A 477 15.60 -27.37 12.61
CA HIS A 477 16.92 -26.77 12.73
C HIS A 477 17.16 -25.69 11.68
N ILE A 478 16.83 -25.93 10.41
CA ILE A 478 16.91 -24.93 9.32
C ILE A 478 16.07 -23.71 9.65
N LYS A 479 14.83 -23.89 10.13
CA LYS A 479 13.96 -22.77 10.49
C LYS A 479 14.49 -21.97 11.68
N ASN A 480 15.12 -22.62 12.66
CA ASN A 480 15.80 -21.94 13.76
C ASN A 480 17.02 -21.15 13.28
N LEU A 481 17.82 -21.73 12.38
CA LEU A 481 18.95 -21.03 11.76
C LEU A 481 18.49 -19.85 10.91
N GLU A 482 17.39 -19.96 10.17
CA GLU A 482 16.78 -18.84 9.41
C GLU A 482 16.32 -17.72 10.33
N THR A 483 15.74 -18.08 11.49
CA THR A 483 15.32 -17.11 12.50
C THR A 483 16.53 -16.38 13.09
N GLN A 484 17.58 -17.12 13.45
CA GLN A 484 18.84 -16.52 13.94
C GLN A 484 19.52 -15.66 12.88
N MET A 485 19.58 -16.13 11.63
CA MET A 485 20.12 -15.37 10.49
C MET A 485 19.37 -14.04 10.32
N ASN A 486 18.04 -14.05 10.38
CA ASN A 486 17.24 -12.84 10.30
C ASN A 486 17.45 -11.92 11.52
N GLU A 487 17.69 -12.49 12.70
CA GLU A 487 18.03 -11.72 13.89
C GLU A 487 19.39 -11.01 13.75
N PHE A 488 20.43 -11.73 13.30
CA PHE A 488 21.75 -11.16 12.99
C PHE A 488 21.66 -10.10 11.88
N ALA A 489 20.89 -10.37 10.81
CA ALA A 489 20.66 -9.40 9.74
C ALA A 489 19.93 -8.14 10.23
N SER A 490 18.98 -8.27 11.16
CA SER A 490 18.27 -7.14 11.77
C SER A 490 19.17 -6.29 12.67
N LYS A 491 20.24 -6.88 13.22
CA LYS A 491 21.26 -6.21 14.04
C LYS A 491 22.44 -5.68 13.22
N LEU A 492 22.40 -5.82 11.89
CA LEU A 492 23.48 -5.46 10.97
C LEU A 492 24.77 -6.30 11.15
N GLU A 493 24.66 -7.48 11.77
CA GLU A 493 25.76 -8.43 12.01
C GLU A 493 25.86 -9.40 10.81
N PHE A 494 26.28 -8.84 9.66
CA PHE A 494 26.19 -9.53 8.37
C PHE A 494 27.11 -10.73 8.21
N GLU A 495 28.24 -10.75 8.91
CA GLU A 495 29.18 -11.88 8.86
C GLU A 495 28.56 -13.13 9.47
N ASP A 496 27.92 -13.00 10.64
CA ASP A 496 27.25 -14.10 11.32
C ASP A 496 25.98 -14.54 10.57
N ALA A 497 25.22 -13.58 10.03
CA ALA A 497 24.07 -13.88 9.16
C ALA A 497 24.51 -14.64 7.89
N ALA A 498 25.62 -14.26 7.27
CA ALA A 498 26.16 -14.94 6.09
C ALA A 498 26.60 -16.38 6.41
N GLN A 499 27.27 -16.60 7.54
CA GLN A 499 27.64 -17.95 7.98
C GLN A 499 26.41 -18.85 8.16
N LEU A 500 25.36 -18.32 8.79
CA LEU A 500 24.11 -19.07 8.97
C LEU A 500 23.39 -19.32 7.64
N ARG A 501 23.37 -18.35 6.73
CA ARG A 501 22.81 -18.50 5.37
C ARG A 501 23.49 -19.62 4.60
N ASP A 502 24.81 -19.65 4.62
CA ASP A 502 25.59 -20.63 3.87
C ASP A 502 25.42 -22.03 4.49
N GLU A 503 25.30 -22.12 5.81
CA GLU A 503 24.97 -23.37 6.51
C GLU A 503 23.53 -23.84 6.21
N ILE A 504 22.54 -22.95 6.18
CA ILE A 504 21.16 -23.24 5.77
C ILE A 504 21.15 -23.80 4.34
N ASN A 505 21.86 -23.15 3.41
CA ASN A 505 21.96 -23.61 2.02
C ASN A 505 22.61 -24.99 1.92
N ARG A 506 23.67 -25.24 2.71
CA ARG A 506 24.31 -26.55 2.80
C ARG A 506 23.35 -27.63 3.30
N LEU A 507 22.57 -27.34 4.35
CA LEU A 507 21.61 -28.28 4.93
C LEU A 507 20.43 -28.56 3.98
N LYS A 508 19.89 -27.54 3.31
CA LYS A 508 18.85 -27.67 2.28
C LYS A 508 19.33 -28.47 1.07
N ALA A 509 20.53 -28.20 0.56
CA ALA A 509 21.11 -28.95 -0.55
C ALA A 509 21.29 -30.44 -0.20
N LYS A 510 21.66 -30.74 1.05
CA LYS A 510 21.78 -32.11 1.57
C LYS A 510 20.43 -32.82 1.72
N GLN A 511 19.38 -32.10 2.12
CA GLN A 511 18.01 -32.61 2.17
C GLN A 511 17.49 -32.99 0.77
N MET A 512 17.87 -32.21 -0.24
CA MET A 512 17.51 -32.44 -1.65
C MET A 512 18.41 -33.49 -2.35
N GLY A 513 19.35 -34.13 -1.64
CA GLY A 513 20.22 -35.17 -2.21
C GLY A 513 21.24 -34.67 -3.25
N LEU A 514 21.47 -33.35 -3.35
CA LEU A 514 22.39 -32.76 -4.31
C LEU A 514 23.84 -32.98 -3.84
N THR A 515 24.63 -33.74 -4.60
CA THR A 515 26.06 -33.93 -4.32
C THR A 515 26.86 -32.68 -4.72
N LYS A 516 27.94 -32.41 -3.97
CA LYS A 516 28.84 -31.25 -4.03
C LYS A 516 29.27 -30.75 -5.42
N LYS A 517 29.11 -31.56 -6.47
CA LYS A 517 29.50 -31.26 -7.85
C LYS A 517 28.61 -30.24 -8.57
N ALA A 518 27.42 -29.92 -8.05
CA ALA A 518 26.52 -28.94 -8.67
C ALA A 518 26.76 -27.48 -8.22
N LEU A 519 27.65 -27.26 -7.23
CA LEU A 519 27.95 -25.93 -6.68
C LEU A 519 29.20 -25.28 -7.28
N GLU A 520 29.96 -26.00 -8.09
CA GLU A 520 31.08 -25.43 -8.84
C GLU A 520 30.67 -25.26 -10.31
N TYR A 521 30.32 -24.03 -10.70
CA TYR A 521 30.49 -23.37 -12.02
C TYR A 521 29.60 -22.11 -12.01
N LYS A 522 30.06 -20.87 -12.25
CA LYS A 522 31.26 -20.31 -12.90
C LYS A 522 31.68 -19.02 -12.18
N LYS A 523 32.99 -18.74 -12.23
CA LYS A 523 33.64 -17.45 -11.96
C LYS A 523 33.00 -16.29 -12.71
#